data_AF-A0A961J001-F1
#
_entry.id   AF-A0A961J001-F1
#
_cell.length_a   1.000
_cell.length_b   1.000
_cell.length_c   1.000
_cell.angle_alpha   90.00
_cell.angle_beta   90.00
_cell.angle_gamma   90.00
#
_symmetry.space_group_name_H-M   'P 1'
#
loop_
_entity.id
_entity.type
_entity.pdbx_description
1 polymer ?
#
loop_
_entity_poly.entity_id
_entity_poly.type
_entity_poly.pdbx_seq_one_letter_code
_entity_poly.pdbx_strand_id
1 'polypeptide(L)' 'LYEAALERLTREVAAVSGGDEVSAAKQVDEVLVSRAA' A
#
# COMPACT_ATOMS: atom_id res chain seq x y z
N LEU A 1 4.91 -12.48 -8.27
CA LEU A 1 4.62 -12.64 -6.82
C LEU A 1 4.64 -11.30 -6.11
N TYR A 2 5.69 -10.49 -6.29
CA TYR A 2 5.79 -9.14 -5.70
C TYR A 2 4.59 -8.25 -6.04
N GLU A 3 4.28 -8.06 -7.33
CA GLU A 3 3.14 -7.23 -7.76
C GLU A 3 1.79 -7.67 -7.17
N ALA A 4 1.52 -8.98 -7.16
CA ALA A 4 0.28 -9.51 -6.59
C ALA A 4 0.21 -9.33 -5.06
N ALA A 5 1.34 -9.40 -4.38
CA ALA A 5 1.41 -9.15 -2.95
C ALA A 5 1.23 -7.66 -2.63
N LEU A 6 1.84 -6.78 -3.44
CA LEU A 6 1.69 -5.33 -3.32
C LEU A 6 0.24 -4.92 -3.56
N GLU A 7 -0.39 -5.43 -4.60
CA GLU A 7 -1.81 -5.20 -4.90
C GLU A 7 -2.72 -5.66 -3.76
N ARG A 8 -2.45 -6.83 -3.17
CA ARG A 8 -3.17 -7.31 -1.98
C ARG A 8 -2.98 -6.38 -0.79
N LEU A 9 -1.75 -5.95 -0.52
CA LEU A 9 -1.44 -5.05 0.58
C LEU A 9 -2.16 -3.70 0.44
N THR A 10 -2.15 -3.11 -0.77
CA THR A 10 -2.85 -1.86 -1.07
C THR A 10 -4.35 -1.97 -0.78
N ARG A 11 -4.99 -3.08 -1.16
CA ARG A 11 -6.39 -3.34 -0.84
C ARG A 11 -6.67 -3.49 0.65
N GLU A 12 -5.81 -4.20 1.37
CA GLU A 12 -5.94 -4.38 2.81
C GLU A 12 -5.80 -3.03 3.54
N VAL A 13 -4.87 -2.17 3.12
CA VAL A 13 -4.69 -0.81 3.68
C VAL A 13 -5.89 0.08 3.38
N ALA A 14 -6.42 0.06 2.15
CA ALA A 14 -7.63 0.80 1.78
C ALA A 14 -8.83 0.38 2.65
N ALA A 15 -9.03 -0.93 2.82
CA ALA A 15 -10.13 -1.48 3.61
C ALA A 15 -10.05 -1.09 5.09
N VAL A 16 -8.84 -1.10 5.69
CA VAL A 16 -8.63 -0.75 7.10
C VAL A 16 -8.72 0.76 7.34
N SER A 17 -8.25 1.57 6.40
CA SER A 17 -8.26 3.03 6.51
C SER A 17 -9.61 3.66 6.14
N GLY A 18 -10.50 2.90 5.48
CA GLY A 18 -11.75 3.44 4.93
C GLY A 18 -11.53 4.40 3.76
N GLY A 19 -10.36 4.36 3.12
CA GLY A 19 -9.96 5.22 2.01
C GLY A 19 -10.03 4.52 0.65
N ASP A 20 -9.66 5.24 -0.40
CA ASP A 20 -9.50 4.67 -1.75
C ASP A 20 -8.13 3.99 -1.93
N GLU A 21 -8.06 3.12 -2.94
CA GLU A 21 -6.82 2.40 -3.26
C GLU A 21 -5.68 3.32 -3.72
N VAL A 22 -6.00 4.51 -4.24
CA VAL A 22 -4.99 5.49 -4.70
C VAL A 22 -4.25 6.11 -3.50
N SER A 23 -5.00 6.47 -2.46
CA SER A 23 -4.47 7.01 -1.21
C SER A 23 -3.72 5.94 -0.44
N ALA A 24 -4.23 4.70 -0.43
CA ALA A 24 -3.56 3.55 0.15
C ALA A 24 -2.23 3.24 -0.56
N ALA A 25 -2.20 3.28 -1.90
CA ALA A 25 -0.98 3.04 -2.67
C ALA A 25 0.13 4.05 -2.33
N LYS A 26 -0.21 5.34 -2.20
CA LYS A 26 0.74 6.38 -1.79
C LYS A 26 1.32 6.12 -0.40
N GLN A 27 0.47 5.74 0.56
CA GLN A 27 0.91 5.41 1.91
C GLN A 27 1.86 4.21 1.93
N VAL A 28 1.54 3.17 1.15
CA VAL A 28 2.41 1.99 1.01
C VAL A 28 3.77 2.39 0.42
N ASP A 29 3.79 3.18 -0.64
CA ASP A 29 5.02 3.68 -1.27
C ASP A 29 5.88 4.48 -0.29
N GLU A 30 5.30 5.40 0.47
CA GLU A 30 6.02 6.20 1.47
C GLU A 30 6.71 5.32 2.52
N VAL A 31 6.01 4.29 3.02
CA VAL A 31 6.56 3.34 4.00
C VAL A 31 7.68 2.50 3.39
N LEU A 32 7.52 2.03 2.15
CA LEU A 32 8.55 1.23 1.47
C LEU A 32 9.82 2.05 1.22
N VAL A 33 9.68 3.30 0.78
CA VAL A 33 10.81 4.23 0.62
C VAL A 33 11.49 4.52 1.95
N SER A 34 10.73 4.79 3.00
CA SER A 34 11.28 5.04 4.34
C SER A 34 12.01 3.83 4.93
N ARG A 35 11.62 2.60 4.57
CA ARG A 35 12.30 1.37 5.04
C ARG A 35 13.54 1.03 4.22
N ALA A 36 13.64 1.52 3.00
CA ALA A 36 14.78 1.27 2.12
C ALA A 36 15.94 2.26 2.34
N ALA A 37 15.69 3.37 3.03
CA ALA A 37 16.67 4.37 3.44
C ALA A 37 17.41 3.97 4.73
#